data_AF-A0A7Y7D3H0-F1
#
_entry.id   AF-A0A7Y7D3H0-F1
#
_cell.length_a   1.000
_cell.length_b   1.000
_cell.length_c   1.000
_cell.angle_alpha   90.00
_cell.angle_beta   90.00
_cell.angle_gamma   90.00
#
_symmetry.space_group_name_H-M   'P 1'
#
loop_
_entity.id
_entity.type
_entity.pdbx_description
1 polymer ?
#
loop_
_entity_poly.entity_id
_entity_poly.type
_entity_poly.pdbx_seq_one_letter_code
_entity_poly.pdbx_strand_id
1 'polypeptide(L)'
;MTTTNSTYTSGTLIFSESFEESGITGSGFQVFDEADPWNTNDWDVETTAGIEIQNGNVGGTTGGSDGTAHAELDTHGNSTLSKISKIINTPNDTYTLTFDYMPRPANQDDSDMKVYVGEESFVVSSDNNGVVSFVNSTSYQVLQTTNANGWTTFTVVMTDTAPTTEIAFEGLGTVNNQGAYLDAINVYEYDDLTAEGGVISVNAGDEATWHLAGSGDEGLDVTFSIDGTADAEGWIDVGNGKVKLTDSATGEYQFIADETATGNSSFTYTVTDDLGQVTTGEMVVDIGAPDDFYGAIEDIVLDDGLSVSQTGNITLSADGKTISSGANSWF
;
A
#
# COMPACT_ATOMS: atom_id res chain seq x y z
N MET A 1 -6.03 -18.17 3.12
CA MET A 1 -4.90 -17.24 3.33
C MET A 1 -4.56 -16.68 1.97
N THR A 2 -5.17 -15.55 1.64
CA THR A 2 -4.91 -14.84 0.39
C THR A 2 -3.75 -13.92 0.71
N THR A 3 -2.57 -14.20 0.18
CA THR A 3 -1.45 -13.26 0.20
C THR A 3 -1.80 -12.16 -0.79
N THR A 4 -2.28 -11.03 -0.29
CA THR A 4 -2.30 -9.79 -1.06
C THR A 4 -0.85 -9.43 -1.33
N ASN A 5 -0.42 -9.58 -2.58
CA ASN A 5 0.79 -8.93 -3.06
C ASN A 5 0.46 -7.43 -3.12
N SER A 6 0.66 -6.73 -2.00
CA SER A 6 0.70 -5.27 -2.02
C SER A 6 1.89 -4.87 -2.87
N THR A 7 1.64 -4.47 -4.11
CA THR A 7 2.64 -3.82 -4.95
C THR A 7 2.80 -2.39 -4.45
N TYR A 8 3.75 -2.22 -3.53
CA TYR A 8 4.26 -0.92 -3.09
C TYR A 8 4.79 -0.16 -4.31
N THR A 9 3.96 0.72 -4.89
CA THR A 9 4.24 1.38 -6.19
C THR A 9 4.22 2.91 -6.13
N SER A 10 3.89 3.49 -4.97
CA SER A 10 4.00 4.93 -4.71
C SER A 10 4.31 5.13 -3.23
N GLY A 11 5.55 5.47 -2.92
CA GLY A 11 6.00 5.91 -1.59
C GLY A 11 6.75 7.23 -1.74
N THR A 12 6.88 8.00 -0.66
CA THR A 12 7.61 9.27 -0.68
C THR A 12 9.10 9.00 -0.61
N LEU A 13 9.87 9.53 -1.57
CA LEU A 13 11.33 9.43 -1.56
C LEU A 13 11.90 10.28 -0.42
N ILE A 14 12.48 9.64 0.59
CA ILE A 14 13.05 10.30 1.78
C ILE A 14 14.58 10.36 1.75
N PHE A 15 15.21 9.53 0.93
CA PHE A 15 16.65 9.53 0.74
C PHE A 15 17.03 8.98 -0.64
N SER A 16 18.05 9.57 -1.26
CA SER A 16 18.61 9.11 -2.53
C SER A 16 20.13 9.34 -2.61
N GLU A 17 20.84 8.36 -3.16
CA GLU A 17 22.27 8.43 -3.49
C GLU A 17 22.53 7.78 -4.87
N SER A 18 23.23 8.52 -5.72
CA SER A 18 23.68 8.07 -7.06
C SER A 18 25.19 8.31 -7.29
N PHE A 19 25.93 8.82 -6.30
CA PHE A 19 27.37 9.09 -6.37
C PHE A 19 27.83 10.14 -7.40
N GLU A 20 26.91 10.75 -8.15
CA GLU A 20 27.20 11.76 -9.19
C GLU A 20 27.84 13.04 -8.64
N GLU A 21 27.57 13.36 -7.37
CA GLU A 21 28.08 14.58 -6.72
C GLU A 21 29.53 14.46 -6.22
N SER A 22 30.21 13.36 -6.55
CA SER A 22 31.62 13.10 -6.17
C SER A 22 32.63 14.11 -6.73
N GLY A 23 32.25 14.91 -7.73
CA GLY A 23 33.12 15.89 -8.37
C GLY A 23 34.16 15.29 -9.33
N ILE A 24 34.16 13.97 -9.54
CA ILE A 24 35.03 13.30 -10.51
C ILE A 24 34.54 13.63 -11.92
N THR A 25 35.37 14.30 -12.72
CA THR A 25 35.01 14.65 -14.10
C THR A 25 35.61 13.67 -15.11
N GLY A 26 34.79 13.14 -16.03
CA GLY A 26 35.24 12.20 -17.06
C GLY A 26 35.53 10.81 -16.50
N SER A 27 36.22 9.97 -17.28
CA SER A 27 36.55 8.61 -16.84
C SER A 27 37.67 8.62 -15.80
N GLY A 28 37.38 8.17 -14.59
CA GLY A 28 38.33 8.15 -13.48
C GLY A 28 37.72 7.59 -12.20
N PHE A 29 38.54 7.52 -11.15
CA PHE A 29 38.09 7.12 -9.82
C PHE A 29 38.83 7.92 -8.75
N GLN A 30 38.23 7.98 -7.56
CA GLN A 30 38.84 8.52 -6.35
C GLN A 30 38.39 7.70 -5.15
N VAL A 31 39.30 7.51 -4.19
CA VAL A 31 38.98 6.92 -2.89
C VAL A 31 38.67 8.05 -1.92
N PHE A 32 37.55 7.93 -1.23
CA PHE A 32 37.09 8.86 -0.21
C PHE A 32 37.02 8.16 1.14
N ASP A 33 37.29 8.91 2.20
CA ASP A 33 37.21 8.43 3.58
C ASP A 33 36.43 9.45 4.43
N GLU A 34 36.25 9.15 5.70
CA GLU A 34 35.55 10.03 6.66
C GLU A 34 36.12 11.45 6.72
N ALA A 35 37.41 11.65 6.42
CA ALA A 35 38.05 12.96 6.46
C ALA A 35 37.90 13.74 5.14
N ASP A 36 37.48 13.07 4.06
CA ASP A 36 37.26 13.64 2.72
C ASP A 36 35.92 13.13 2.16
N PRO A 37 34.78 13.60 2.67
CA PRO A 37 33.47 13.16 2.18
C PRO A 37 33.24 13.66 0.75
N TRP A 38 32.79 12.76 -0.13
CA TRP A 38 32.56 13.08 -1.55
C TRP A 38 31.26 13.83 -1.81
N ASN A 39 30.35 13.92 -0.84
CA ASN A 39 29.02 14.47 -1.10
C ASN A 39 28.34 15.14 0.11
N THR A 40 27.18 15.71 -0.19
CA THR A 40 26.26 16.35 0.77
C THR A 40 25.40 15.34 1.55
N ASN A 41 25.46 14.06 1.18
CA ASN A 41 24.65 13.02 1.79
C ASN A 41 25.28 12.48 3.07
N ASP A 42 26.47 12.95 3.47
CA ASP A 42 27.05 12.72 4.82
C ASP A 42 26.97 11.23 5.20
N TRP A 43 27.53 10.38 4.33
CA TRP A 43 27.73 8.97 4.62
C TRP A 43 28.85 8.84 5.65
N ASP A 44 28.63 7.98 6.65
CA ASP A 44 29.70 7.50 7.51
C ASP A 44 30.51 6.46 6.73
N VAL A 45 31.83 6.65 6.64
CA VAL A 45 32.70 5.81 5.82
C VAL A 45 33.72 5.13 6.72
N GLU A 46 33.96 3.83 6.49
CA GLU A 46 35.02 3.12 7.20
C GLU A 46 36.37 3.80 6.97
N THR A 47 36.86 4.49 8.02
CA THR A 47 38.01 5.41 7.99
C THR A 47 39.29 4.80 7.44
N THR A 48 39.46 3.49 7.57
CA THR A 48 40.66 2.82 7.11
C THR A 48 40.57 2.45 5.64
N ALA A 49 39.51 1.75 5.24
CA ALA A 49 39.33 1.30 3.87
C ALA A 49 38.99 2.48 2.95
N GLY A 50 38.06 3.35 3.35
CA GLY A 50 37.41 4.29 2.47
C GLY A 50 36.42 3.61 1.53
N ILE A 51 35.88 4.39 0.59
CA ILE A 51 35.07 3.94 -0.54
C ILE A 51 35.63 4.49 -1.85
N GLU A 52 35.66 3.67 -2.91
CA GLU A 52 36.08 4.12 -4.24
C GLU A 52 34.85 4.53 -5.02
N ILE A 53 34.84 5.75 -5.56
CA ILE A 53 33.82 6.17 -6.51
C ILE A 53 34.46 6.22 -7.87
N GLN A 54 33.80 5.56 -8.81
CA GLN A 54 34.20 5.47 -10.20
C GLN A 54 33.23 6.29 -11.04
N ASN A 55 33.74 7.00 -12.06
CA ASN A 55 32.94 7.72 -13.04
C ASN A 55 33.27 7.22 -14.45
N GLY A 56 32.23 6.96 -15.25
CA GLY A 56 32.33 6.54 -16.65
C GLY A 56 32.89 5.13 -16.82
N ASN A 57 33.69 4.91 -17.86
CA ASN A 57 34.21 3.59 -18.22
C ASN A 57 35.42 3.16 -17.36
N VAL A 58 35.16 2.82 -16.10
CA VAL A 58 36.16 2.35 -15.12
C VAL A 58 35.71 1.00 -14.57
N GLY A 59 36.65 0.17 -14.07
CA GLY A 59 36.31 -1.11 -13.45
C GLY A 59 35.75 -2.20 -14.40
N GLY A 60 35.62 -1.91 -15.69
CA GLY A 60 34.94 -2.79 -16.65
C GLY A 60 33.45 -2.51 -16.79
N THR A 61 32.96 -1.42 -16.19
CA THR A 61 31.60 -0.91 -16.39
C THR A 61 31.57 0.14 -17.50
N THR A 62 30.36 0.48 -17.96
CA THR A 62 30.15 1.60 -18.88
C THR A 62 29.57 2.85 -18.19
N GLY A 63 29.58 2.86 -16.86
CA GLY A 63 28.89 3.84 -16.01
C GLY A 63 28.03 3.17 -14.93
N GLY A 64 27.42 4.02 -14.07
CA GLY A 64 26.43 3.64 -13.07
C GLY A 64 25.14 3.07 -13.65
N SER A 65 24.29 2.53 -12.77
CA SER A 65 22.91 2.22 -13.10
C SER A 65 22.03 3.46 -13.11
N ASP A 66 22.39 4.48 -12.34
CA ASP A 66 21.88 5.85 -12.42
C ASP A 66 23.03 6.80 -12.78
N GLY A 67 22.86 7.61 -13.82
CA GLY A 67 23.91 8.52 -14.27
C GLY A 67 25.18 7.86 -14.82
N THR A 68 26.34 8.27 -14.33
CA THR A 68 27.68 7.91 -14.81
C THR A 68 28.63 7.40 -13.72
N ALA A 69 28.37 7.69 -12.46
CA ALA A 69 29.16 7.33 -11.31
C ALA A 69 28.57 6.12 -10.57
N HIS A 70 29.38 5.46 -9.75
CA HIS A 70 28.96 4.40 -8.83
C HIS A 70 30.04 4.18 -7.78
N ALA A 71 29.68 3.54 -6.67
CA ALA A 71 30.62 3.13 -5.64
C ALA A 71 31.15 1.71 -5.86
N GLU A 72 32.37 1.46 -5.39
CA GLU A 72 32.97 0.13 -5.26
C GLU A 72 33.32 -0.15 -3.81
N LEU A 73 32.78 -1.26 -3.29
CA LEU A 73 32.90 -1.70 -1.90
C LEU A 73 34.12 -2.58 -1.64
N ASP A 74 35.27 -2.27 -2.23
CA ASP A 74 36.55 -2.85 -1.85
C ASP A 74 37.71 -1.99 -2.39
N THR A 75 38.06 -0.98 -1.60
CA THR A 75 39.00 0.06 -2.03
C THR A 75 40.43 -0.43 -2.12
N HIS A 76 41.13 0.16 -3.09
CA HIS A 76 42.46 -0.21 -3.50
C HIS A 76 43.48 -0.43 -2.36
N GLY A 77 43.73 -1.70 -2.01
CA GLY A 77 44.96 -2.17 -1.36
C GLY A 77 45.00 -2.08 0.16
N ASN A 78 43.86 -1.95 0.84
CA ASN A 78 43.80 -2.04 2.30
C ASN A 78 43.55 -3.49 2.79
N SER A 79 43.82 -3.79 4.05
CA SER A 79 43.44 -5.06 4.69
C SER A 79 42.03 -5.08 5.26
N THR A 80 41.34 -3.94 5.26
CA THR A 80 39.97 -3.76 5.78
C THR A 80 38.98 -3.60 4.65
N LEU A 81 37.77 -4.10 4.87
CA LEU A 81 36.67 -4.03 3.90
C LEU A 81 36.04 -2.65 3.92
N SER A 82 35.64 -2.15 2.76
CA SER A 82 34.89 -0.90 2.64
C SER A 82 33.49 -1.09 3.23
N LYS A 83 33.08 -0.13 4.07
CA LYS A 83 31.72 0.00 4.56
C LYS A 83 31.29 1.46 4.47
N ILE A 84 30.06 1.68 4.00
CA ILE A 84 29.36 2.95 4.12
C ILE A 84 28.08 2.74 4.92
N SER A 85 27.74 3.68 5.79
CA SER A 85 26.51 3.65 6.59
C SER A 85 25.85 5.02 6.67
N LYS A 86 24.53 5.01 6.85
CA LYS A 86 23.75 6.22 7.05
C LYS A 86 22.54 5.94 7.93
N ILE A 87 22.31 6.85 8.88
CA ILE A 87 21.05 6.89 9.63
C ILE A 87 20.02 7.65 8.81
N ILE A 88 18.89 6.99 8.53
CA ILE A 88 17.74 7.53 7.81
C ILE A 88 16.62 7.75 8.82
N ASN A 89 15.94 8.89 8.73
CA ASN A 89 14.71 9.12 9.47
C ASN A 89 13.59 8.30 8.83
N THR A 90 12.98 7.40 9.59
CA THR A 90 11.88 6.52 9.16
C THR A 90 10.75 6.71 10.15
N PRO A 91 10.02 7.83 10.09
CA PRO A 91 8.99 8.15 11.07
C PRO A 91 7.81 7.17 11.05
N ASN A 92 7.63 6.46 9.94
CA ASN A 92 6.52 5.54 9.69
C ASN A 92 6.96 4.08 9.84
N ASP A 93 5.97 3.20 10.06
CA ASP A 93 6.23 1.80 10.37
C ASP A 93 6.74 1.00 9.16
N THR A 94 6.45 1.41 7.91
CA THR A 94 6.84 0.68 6.69
C THR A 94 7.61 1.54 5.69
N TYR A 95 8.74 1.03 5.19
CA TYR A 95 9.55 1.68 4.16
C TYR A 95 10.19 0.65 3.22
N THR A 96 10.60 1.09 2.04
CA THR A 96 11.42 0.28 1.13
C THR A 96 12.79 0.89 0.90
N LEU A 97 13.80 0.04 0.91
CA LEU A 97 15.15 0.36 0.47
C LEU A 97 15.33 -0.28 -0.91
N THR A 98 15.66 0.53 -1.89
CA THR A 98 16.09 0.04 -3.21
C THR A 98 17.54 0.39 -3.43
N PHE A 99 18.30 -0.51 -4.05
CA PHE A 99 19.66 -0.23 -4.50
C PHE A 99 20.00 -1.14 -5.67
N ASP A 100 20.94 -0.70 -6.49
CA ASP A 100 21.49 -1.47 -7.58
C ASP A 100 22.85 -2.05 -7.20
N TYR A 101 23.02 -3.31 -7.55
CA TYR A 101 24.24 -4.07 -7.32
C TYR A 101 24.75 -4.65 -8.63
N MET A 102 26.06 -4.63 -8.83
CA MET A 102 26.71 -5.34 -9.92
C MET A 102 28.01 -5.99 -9.43
N PRO A 103 28.22 -7.29 -9.67
CA PRO A 103 29.51 -7.90 -9.37
C PRO A 103 30.58 -7.36 -10.32
N ARG A 104 31.78 -7.14 -9.80
CA ARG A 104 32.88 -6.59 -10.60
C ARG A 104 33.22 -7.50 -11.76
N PRO A 105 33.23 -6.97 -13.00
CA PRO A 105 33.67 -7.73 -14.16
C PRO A 105 35.05 -8.36 -13.93
N ALA A 106 35.15 -9.64 -14.30
CA ALA A 106 36.33 -10.49 -14.15
C ALA A 106 36.71 -10.89 -12.71
N ASN A 107 35.99 -10.45 -11.69
CA ASN A 107 36.19 -10.84 -10.28
C ASN A 107 34.84 -11.08 -9.58
N GLN A 108 33.92 -11.74 -10.28
CA GLN A 108 32.53 -11.84 -9.84
C GLN A 108 32.39 -12.58 -8.51
N ASP A 109 33.06 -13.73 -8.37
CA ASP A 109 32.99 -14.60 -7.18
C ASP A 109 33.49 -13.94 -5.89
N ASP A 110 34.16 -12.79 -6.01
CA ASP A 110 34.71 -12.02 -4.89
C ASP A 110 33.96 -10.70 -4.64
N SER A 111 32.86 -10.47 -5.38
CA SER A 111 32.07 -9.24 -5.29
C SER A 111 30.88 -9.38 -4.34
N ASP A 112 31.02 -10.16 -3.27
CA ASP A 112 29.95 -10.32 -2.29
C ASP A 112 29.78 -9.02 -1.49
N MET A 113 28.54 -8.74 -1.10
CA MET A 113 28.16 -7.53 -0.35
C MET A 113 27.20 -7.91 0.78
N LYS A 114 27.45 -7.36 1.96
CA LYS A 114 26.53 -7.41 3.09
C LYS A 114 25.74 -6.12 3.17
N VAL A 115 24.42 -6.26 3.29
CA VAL A 115 23.48 -5.15 3.42
C VAL A 115 22.88 -5.20 4.80
N TYR A 116 22.93 -4.06 5.49
CA TYR A 116 22.36 -3.86 6.81
C TYR A 116 21.13 -2.96 6.71
N VAL A 117 20.10 -3.33 7.44
CA VAL A 117 18.93 -2.48 7.70
C VAL A 117 18.59 -2.61 9.18
N GLY A 118 18.81 -1.54 9.92
CA GLY A 118 18.71 -1.53 11.38
C GLY A 118 19.60 -2.61 11.99
N GLU A 119 19.02 -3.48 12.82
CA GLU A 119 19.75 -4.58 13.46
C GLU A 119 19.90 -5.83 12.57
N GLU A 120 19.25 -5.84 11.41
CA GLU A 120 19.17 -6.99 10.52
C GLU A 120 20.15 -6.89 9.35
N SER A 121 20.52 -8.03 8.75
CA SER A 121 21.39 -8.03 7.57
C SER A 121 21.26 -9.27 6.69
N PHE A 122 21.45 -9.10 5.38
CA PHE A 122 21.61 -10.19 4.41
C PHE A 122 22.87 -10.04 3.58
N VAL A 123 23.25 -11.13 2.94
CA VAL A 123 24.35 -11.16 1.98
C VAL A 123 23.79 -11.29 0.57
N VAL A 124 24.24 -10.39 -0.30
CA VAL A 124 24.17 -10.52 -1.75
C VAL A 124 25.48 -11.15 -2.20
N SER A 125 25.40 -12.32 -2.82
CA SER A 125 26.55 -13.03 -3.37
C SER A 125 26.48 -13.12 -4.88
N SER A 126 27.63 -13.27 -5.53
CA SER A 126 27.65 -13.65 -6.94
C SER A 126 28.63 -14.78 -7.19
N ASP A 127 28.31 -15.69 -8.11
CA ASP A 127 29.21 -16.77 -8.47
C ASP A 127 30.25 -16.34 -9.53
N ASN A 128 31.21 -17.21 -9.83
CA ASN A 128 32.20 -16.99 -10.90
C ASN A 128 31.60 -16.75 -12.31
N ASN A 129 30.29 -16.95 -12.52
CA ASN A 129 29.60 -16.62 -13.77
C ASN A 129 28.87 -15.26 -13.70
N GLY A 130 28.95 -14.55 -12.57
CA GLY A 130 28.21 -13.31 -12.30
C GLY A 130 26.74 -13.54 -11.98
N VAL A 131 26.33 -14.75 -11.63
CA VAL A 131 24.96 -15.03 -11.21
C VAL A 131 24.76 -14.54 -9.79
N VAL A 132 23.92 -13.53 -9.64
CA VAL A 132 23.61 -12.89 -8.36
C VAL A 132 22.56 -13.70 -7.60
N SER A 133 22.81 -13.95 -6.32
CA SER A 133 21.87 -14.59 -5.40
C SER A 133 21.93 -13.96 -4.02
N PHE A 134 20.90 -14.17 -3.21
CA PHE A 134 20.85 -13.72 -1.83
C PHE A 134 20.16 -14.75 -0.95
N VAL A 135 20.39 -14.68 0.35
CA VAL A 135 19.66 -15.49 1.33
C VAL A 135 18.59 -14.62 1.98
N ASN A 136 17.33 -14.98 1.76
CA ASN A 136 16.20 -14.25 2.35
C ASN A 136 16.14 -14.48 3.88
N SER A 137 15.66 -13.48 4.62
CA SER A 137 15.35 -13.62 6.05
C SER A 137 13.85 -13.75 6.26
N THR A 138 13.47 -14.14 7.47
CA THR A 138 12.08 -14.07 7.93
C THR A 138 11.66 -12.64 8.28
N SER A 139 12.62 -11.73 8.50
CA SER A 139 12.36 -10.37 8.99
C SER A 139 12.07 -9.35 7.88
N TYR A 140 12.37 -9.66 6.61
CA TYR A 140 12.20 -8.75 5.47
C TYR A 140 11.83 -9.50 4.21
N GLN A 141 11.19 -8.79 3.27
CA GLN A 141 10.96 -9.30 1.93
C GLN A 141 11.95 -8.63 0.98
N VAL A 142 12.81 -9.41 0.35
CA VAL A 142 13.73 -8.93 -0.68
C VAL A 142 13.26 -9.41 -2.05
N LEU A 143 13.05 -8.46 -2.95
CA LEU A 143 12.81 -8.70 -4.37
C LEU A 143 14.10 -8.39 -5.14
N GLN A 144 14.45 -9.27 -6.08
CA GLN A 144 15.60 -9.13 -6.97
C GLN A 144 15.12 -9.02 -8.41
N THR A 145 15.56 -7.97 -9.12
CA THR A 145 15.30 -7.78 -10.55
C THR A 145 16.62 -7.61 -11.31
N THR A 146 16.94 -8.55 -12.20
CA THR A 146 18.13 -8.43 -13.05
C THR A 146 17.87 -7.51 -14.23
N ASN A 147 18.68 -6.47 -14.38
CA ASN A 147 18.58 -5.50 -15.45
C ASN A 147 19.43 -5.92 -16.66
N ALA A 148 19.06 -5.45 -17.86
CA ALA A 148 19.74 -5.83 -19.10
C ALA A 148 21.17 -5.26 -19.23
N ASN A 149 21.54 -4.30 -18.38
CA ASN A 149 22.84 -3.62 -18.36
C ASN A 149 23.87 -4.28 -17.43
N GLY A 150 23.55 -5.42 -16.81
CA GLY A 150 24.45 -6.15 -15.90
C GLY A 150 24.25 -5.81 -14.43
N TRP A 151 23.48 -4.76 -14.12
CA TRP A 151 23.06 -4.43 -12.77
C TRP A 151 21.88 -5.29 -12.32
N THR A 152 21.74 -5.44 -11.01
CA THR A 152 20.61 -6.11 -10.37
C THR A 152 20.04 -5.19 -9.31
N THR A 153 18.77 -4.82 -9.46
CA THR A 153 18.04 -4.02 -8.49
C THR A 153 17.51 -4.92 -7.38
N PHE A 154 17.78 -4.53 -6.15
CA PHE A 154 17.20 -5.10 -4.95
C PHE A 154 16.16 -4.14 -4.39
N THR A 155 14.99 -4.66 -4.01
CA THR A 155 13.98 -3.94 -3.23
C THR A 155 13.75 -4.69 -1.95
N VAL A 156 14.05 -4.07 -0.82
CA VAL A 156 13.82 -4.59 0.52
C VAL A 156 12.60 -3.90 1.08
N VAL A 157 11.58 -4.65 1.52
CA VAL A 157 10.43 -4.13 2.26
C VAL A 157 10.69 -4.37 3.74
N MET A 158 10.62 -3.31 4.53
CA MET A 158 10.94 -3.33 5.97
C MET A 158 9.78 -2.76 6.77
N THR A 159 9.63 -3.30 7.97
CA THR A 159 8.75 -2.74 8.99
C THR A 159 9.60 -2.49 10.22
N ASP A 160 9.75 -1.23 10.62
CA ASP A 160 10.51 -0.83 11.81
C ASP A 160 9.60 -0.03 12.74
N THR A 161 9.83 -0.12 14.04
CA THR A 161 9.10 0.67 15.05
C THR A 161 9.94 1.84 15.57
N ALA A 162 11.21 1.90 15.16
CA ALA A 162 12.10 3.00 15.49
C ALA A 162 11.92 4.18 14.52
N PRO A 163 11.96 5.43 15.00
CA PRO A 163 11.82 6.63 14.16
C PRO A 163 13.01 6.87 13.23
N THR A 164 14.05 6.04 13.33
CA THR A 164 15.26 6.10 12.51
C THR A 164 15.79 4.69 12.33
N THR A 165 16.35 4.41 11.16
CA THR A 165 17.04 3.14 10.88
C THR A 165 18.43 3.41 10.30
N GLU A 166 19.40 2.53 10.59
CA GLU A 166 20.69 2.56 9.90
C GLU A 166 20.61 1.70 8.65
N ILE A 167 20.96 2.25 7.49
CA ILE A 167 21.27 1.47 6.30
C ILE A 167 22.78 1.40 6.13
N ALA A 168 23.32 0.24 5.78
CA ALA A 168 24.74 0.12 5.50
C ALA A 168 25.05 -0.93 4.43
N PHE A 169 26.15 -0.71 3.73
CA PHE A 169 26.66 -1.60 2.70
C PHE A 169 28.13 -1.88 2.98
N GLU A 170 28.50 -3.15 3.05
CA GLU A 170 29.85 -3.61 3.36
C GLU A 170 30.30 -4.62 2.31
N GLY A 171 31.48 -4.43 1.74
CA GLY A 171 32.08 -5.45 0.88
C GLY A 171 32.46 -6.70 1.67
N LEU A 172 32.33 -7.88 1.07
CA LEU A 172 32.75 -9.16 1.66
C LEU A 172 33.82 -9.90 0.84
N GLY A 173 34.37 -9.23 -0.18
CA GLY A 173 35.45 -9.76 -1.00
C GLY A 173 36.68 -10.14 -0.20
N THR A 174 37.49 -11.03 -0.75
CA THR A 174 38.79 -11.45 -0.20
C THR A 174 39.97 -10.86 -0.98
N VAL A 175 39.70 -10.23 -2.12
CA VAL A 175 40.63 -9.56 -3.00
C VAL A 175 40.49 -8.05 -2.76
N ASN A 176 41.24 -7.58 -1.76
CA ASN A 176 41.12 -6.23 -1.20
C ASN A 176 41.55 -5.04 -2.10
N ASN A 177 41.16 -5.08 -3.37
CA ASN A 177 41.33 -4.03 -4.36
C ASN A 177 40.24 -4.07 -5.44
N GLN A 178 39.25 -4.96 -5.31
CA GLN A 178 38.24 -5.26 -6.32
C GLN A 178 36.98 -5.81 -5.64
N GLY A 179 35.89 -5.05 -5.67
CA GLY A 179 34.68 -5.36 -4.90
C GLY A 179 33.39 -5.13 -5.67
N ALA A 180 32.28 -5.39 -4.98
CA ALA A 180 30.94 -5.13 -5.48
C ALA A 180 30.77 -3.67 -5.90
N TYR A 181 30.02 -3.44 -6.98
CA TYR A 181 29.52 -2.12 -7.33
C TYR A 181 28.15 -1.86 -6.74
N LEU A 182 27.95 -0.64 -6.28
CA LEU A 182 26.75 -0.15 -5.63
C LEU A 182 26.33 1.19 -6.25
N ASP A 183 25.05 1.32 -6.56
CA ASP A 183 24.48 2.54 -7.12
C ASP A 183 22.97 2.66 -6.84
N ALA A 184 22.36 3.80 -7.17
CA ALA A 184 20.93 4.07 -7.14
C ALA A 184 20.24 3.69 -5.80
N ILE A 185 20.86 4.06 -4.68
CA ILE A 185 20.32 3.80 -3.35
C ILE A 185 19.17 4.77 -3.11
N ASN A 186 17.98 4.26 -2.87
CA ASN A 186 16.82 5.07 -2.57
C ASN A 186 16.06 4.47 -1.39
N VAL A 187 15.53 5.33 -0.52
CA VAL A 187 14.59 4.92 0.52
C VAL A 187 13.27 5.64 0.30
N TYR A 188 12.20 4.85 0.28
CA TYR A 188 10.83 5.35 0.18
C TYR A 188 10.09 5.00 1.45
N GLU A 189 9.45 5.98 2.08
CA GLU A 189 8.44 5.72 3.12
C GLU A 189 7.11 5.40 2.45
N TYR A 190 6.36 4.47 3.04
CA TYR A 190 4.98 4.21 2.67
C TYR A 190 4.10 4.54 3.86
N ASP A 191 3.03 5.25 3.57
CA ASP A 191 2.03 5.54 4.57
C ASP A 191 1.19 4.29 4.83
N ASP A 192 0.79 4.06 6.09
CA ASP A 192 -0.16 3.00 6.44
C ASP A 192 -1.59 3.45 6.09
N LEU A 193 -1.89 3.43 4.78
CA LEU A 193 -3.24 3.70 4.30
C LEU A 193 -4.13 2.47 4.49
N THR A 194 -5.21 2.64 5.27
CA THR A 194 -6.18 1.59 5.54
C THR A 194 -7.55 1.89 4.91
N ALA A 195 -8.25 0.81 4.56
CA ALA A 195 -9.68 0.84 4.26
C ALA A 195 -10.36 -0.29 5.02
N GLU A 196 -11.27 0.05 5.92
CA GLU A 196 -11.99 -0.92 6.74
C GLU A 196 -13.37 -1.24 6.14
N GLY A 197 -13.52 -2.48 5.67
CA GLY A 197 -14.84 -2.96 5.24
C GLY A 197 -15.86 -2.96 6.38
N GLY A 198 -17.14 -2.95 6.00
CA GLY A 198 -18.23 -2.84 6.98
C GLY A 198 -19.51 -3.53 6.52
N VAL A 199 -20.41 -3.75 7.47
CA VAL A 199 -21.75 -4.30 7.23
C VAL A 199 -22.79 -3.37 7.83
N ILE A 200 -23.77 -2.96 7.03
CA ILE A 200 -24.94 -2.21 7.47
C ILE A 200 -26.22 -2.98 7.14
N SER A 201 -27.33 -2.65 7.80
CA SER A 201 -28.64 -3.25 7.51
C SER A 201 -29.69 -2.18 7.24
N VAL A 202 -30.47 -2.38 6.19
CA VAL A 202 -31.60 -1.52 5.77
C VAL A 202 -32.78 -2.40 5.35
N ASN A 203 -34.01 -1.88 5.28
CA ASN A 203 -35.12 -2.61 4.67
C ASN A 203 -35.24 -2.25 3.18
N ALA A 204 -35.93 -3.09 2.42
CA ALA A 204 -36.26 -2.81 1.04
C ALA A 204 -37.00 -1.46 0.90
N GLY A 205 -36.56 -0.62 -0.05
CA GLY A 205 -37.12 0.71 -0.29
C GLY A 205 -36.64 1.81 0.66
N ASP A 206 -35.90 1.49 1.72
CA ASP A 206 -35.41 2.50 2.66
C ASP A 206 -34.16 3.20 2.12
N GLU A 207 -34.00 4.46 2.55
CA GLU A 207 -32.78 5.26 2.39
C GLU A 207 -32.05 5.37 3.73
N ALA A 208 -30.72 5.36 3.68
CA ALA A 208 -29.91 5.57 4.86
C ALA A 208 -28.54 6.20 4.53
N THR A 209 -27.89 6.73 5.56
CA THR A 209 -26.63 7.48 5.46
C THR A 209 -25.61 6.94 6.46
N TRP A 210 -24.38 6.73 6.00
CA TRP A 210 -23.26 6.20 6.78
C TRP A 210 -21.94 6.83 6.36
N HIS A 211 -20.86 6.41 7.02
CA HIS A 211 -19.49 6.82 6.68
C HIS A 211 -18.68 5.58 6.30
N LEU A 212 -17.85 5.72 5.28
CA LEU A 212 -16.79 4.78 4.96
C LEU A 212 -15.67 4.93 5.99
N ALA A 213 -14.96 3.85 6.24
CA ALA A 213 -13.87 3.83 7.21
C ALA A 213 -12.53 3.65 6.48
N GLY A 214 -11.59 4.51 6.81
CA GLY A 214 -10.23 4.50 6.30
C GLY A 214 -9.41 5.57 7.01
N SER A 215 -8.11 5.32 7.09
CA SER A 215 -7.15 6.23 7.72
C SER A 215 -5.86 6.22 6.94
N GLY A 216 -5.10 7.32 7.02
CA GLY A 216 -3.69 7.36 6.66
C GLY A 216 -2.85 7.74 7.88
N ASP A 217 -1.55 7.92 7.65
CA ASP A 217 -0.61 8.31 8.70
C ASP A 217 -0.89 9.71 9.28
N GLU A 218 -0.35 9.96 10.47
CA GLU A 218 -0.55 11.24 11.14
C GLU A 218 -0.08 12.42 10.28
N GLY A 219 -0.99 13.36 10.01
CA GLY A 219 -0.72 14.56 9.23
C GLY A 219 -1.03 14.43 7.73
N LEU A 220 -1.49 13.26 7.28
CA LEU A 220 -2.05 13.08 5.94
C LEU A 220 -3.57 13.13 5.99
N ASP A 221 -4.17 13.90 5.09
CA ASP A 221 -5.59 13.82 4.82
C ASP A 221 -5.88 12.64 3.89
N VAL A 222 -7.04 12.03 4.05
CA VAL A 222 -7.52 10.96 3.16
C VAL A 222 -8.81 11.39 2.46
N THR A 223 -8.99 10.91 1.25
CA THR A 223 -10.19 11.09 0.45
C THR A 223 -10.78 9.75 0.04
N PHE A 224 -12.08 9.73 -0.15
CA PHE A 224 -12.86 8.54 -0.47
C PHE A 224 -13.46 8.66 -1.88
N SER A 225 -13.56 7.53 -2.57
CA SER A 225 -14.34 7.39 -3.81
C SER A 225 -15.01 6.02 -3.85
N ILE A 226 -16.14 5.90 -4.53
CA ILE A 226 -16.84 4.62 -4.70
C ILE A 226 -16.62 4.12 -6.11
N ASP A 227 -16.25 2.85 -6.24
CA ASP A 227 -15.98 2.23 -7.53
C ASP A 227 -17.29 2.06 -8.33
N GLY A 228 -17.30 2.57 -9.55
CA GLY A 228 -18.45 2.43 -10.45
C GLY A 228 -18.62 3.60 -11.39
N THR A 229 -19.70 3.58 -12.16
CA THR A 229 -20.08 4.70 -13.04
C THR A 229 -21.30 5.39 -12.45
N ALA A 230 -21.11 6.58 -11.91
CA ALA A 230 -22.19 7.40 -11.41
C ALA A 230 -23.09 7.91 -12.55
N ASP A 231 -24.39 7.99 -12.29
CA ASP A 231 -25.35 8.67 -13.14
C ASP A 231 -25.23 10.21 -13.03
N ALA A 232 -26.15 10.94 -13.69
CA ALA A 232 -26.15 12.40 -13.68
C ALA A 232 -26.42 13.02 -12.29
N GLU A 233 -26.95 12.23 -11.35
CA GLU A 233 -27.27 12.65 -9.99
C GLU A 233 -26.22 12.18 -8.97
N GLY A 234 -25.22 11.40 -9.42
CA GLY A 234 -24.13 10.87 -8.60
C GLY A 234 -24.39 9.48 -8.03
N TRP A 235 -25.47 8.80 -8.43
CA TRP A 235 -25.79 7.45 -7.96
C TRP A 235 -25.07 6.39 -8.78
N ILE A 236 -24.54 5.39 -8.09
CA ILE A 236 -23.91 4.18 -8.66
C ILE A 236 -24.83 3.01 -8.34
N ASP A 237 -25.23 2.25 -9.37
CA ASP A 237 -25.97 0.99 -9.23
C ASP A 237 -25.05 -0.10 -8.69
N VAL A 238 -25.46 -0.72 -7.58
CA VAL A 238 -24.70 -1.74 -6.85
C VAL A 238 -25.54 -3.02 -6.65
N GLY A 239 -26.44 -3.30 -7.60
CA GLY A 239 -27.28 -4.48 -7.64
C GLY A 239 -28.62 -4.26 -6.97
N ASN A 240 -28.77 -4.68 -5.70
CA ASN A 240 -30.03 -4.59 -4.96
C ASN A 240 -30.35 -3.18 -4.42
N GLY A 241 -29.74 -2.15 -5.00
CA GLY A 241 -29.85 -0.77 -4.59
C GLY A 241 -28.81 0.11 -5.28
N LYS A 242 -28.74 1.36 -4.83
CA LYS A 242 -27.82 2.37 -5.36
C LYS A 242 -27.14 3.13 -4.23
N VAL A 243 -25.90 3.53 -4.48
CA VAL A 243 -25.05 4.25 -3.53
C VAL A 243 -24.58 5.58 -4.11
N LYS A 244 -24.41 6.59 -3.26
CA LYS A 244 -23.86 7.89 -3.63
C LYS A 244 -22.96 8.40 -2.52
N LEU A 245 -21.71 8.72 -2.86
CA LEU A 245 -20.83 9.44 -1.95
C LEU A 245 -21.30 10.90 -1.84
N THR A 246 -21.55 11.38 -0.62
CA THR A 246 -22.01 12.74 -0.36
C THR A 246 -20.88 13.67 0.06
N ASP A 247 -19.85 13.13 0.71
CA ASP A 247 -18.65 13.87 1.08
C ASP A 247 -17.40 12.98 0.97
N SER A 248 -16.52 13.34 0.04
CA SER A 248 -15.28 12.60 -0.21
C SER A 248 -14.21 12.82 0.86
N ALA A 249 -14.30 13.85 1.70
CA ALA A 249 -13.31 14.08 2.76
C ALA A 249 -13.63 13.31 4.05
N THR A 250 -14.91 13.08 4.31
CA THR A 250 -15.37 12.36 5.51
C THR A 250 -15.79 10.92 5.23
N GLY A 251 -15.92 10.56 3.95
CA GLY A 251 -16.43 9.25 3.54
C GLY A 251 -17.95 9.12 3.72
N GLU A 252 -18.68 10.21 3.96
CA GLU A 252 -20.14 10.18 4.08
C GLU A 252 -20.76 9.72 2.76
N TYR A 253 -21.69 8.77 2.84
CA TYR A 253 -22.43 8.25 1.69
C TYR A 253 -23.90 7.97 2.03
N GLN A 254 -24.73 7.95 1.00
CA GLN A 254 -26.12 7.51 1.05
C GLN A 254 -26.30 6.19 0.29
N PHE A 255 -27.18 5.33 0.81
CA PHE A 255 -27.61 4.11 0.15
C PHE A 255 -29.13 4.06 0.10
N ILE A 256 -29.69 3.67 -1.04
CA ILE A 256 -31.12 3.41 -1.22
C ILE A 256 -31.30 1.97 -1.68
N ALA A 257 -32.00 1.17 -0.89
CA ALA A 257 -32.38 -0.19 -1.28
C ALA A 257 -33.50 -0.14 -2.32
N ASP A 258 -33.49 -1.07 -3.28
CA ASP A 258 -34.62 -1.20 -4.20
C ASP A 258 -35.89 -1.64 -3.45
N GLU A 259 -37.06 -1.15 -3.86
CA GLU A 259 -38.35 -1.32 -3.16
C GLU A 259 -38.73 -2.78 -2.87
N THR A 260 -38.23 -3.72 -3.67
CA THR A 260 -38.57 -5.16 -3.55
C THR A 260 -37.36 -6.06 -3.33
N ALA A 261 -36.17 -5.49 -3.16
CA ALA A 261 -34.96 -6.28 -2.98
C ALA A 261 -34.91 -6.92 -1.59
N THR A 262 -34.31 -8.10 -1.50
CA THR A 262 -33.97 -8.76 -0.23
C THR A 262 -32.64 -9.48 -0.41
N GLY A 263 -31.89 -9.68 0.68
CA GLY A 263 -30.56 -10.28 0.63
C GLY A 263 -29.46 -9.23 0.65
N ASN A 264 -28.34 -9.46 -0.04
CA ASN A 264 -27.17 -8.58 0.06
C ASN A 264 -27.00 -7.68 -1.16
N SER A 265 -26.55 -6.46 -0.94
CA SER A 265 -25.81 -5.63 -1.92
C SER A 265 -24.39 -5.44 -1.40
N SER A 266 -23.43 -5.18 -2.28
CA SER A 266 -22.09 -4.75 -1.88
C SER A 266 -21.51 -3.76 -2.87
N PHE A 267 -20.60 -2.93 -2.37
CA PHE A 267 -19.83 -2.01 -3.20
C PHE A 267 -18.41 -1.83 -2.66
N THR A 268 -17.48 -1.61 -3.58
CA THR A 268 -16.08 -1.33 -3.26
C THR A 268 -15.87 0.18 -3.24
N TYR A 269 -15.04 0.64 -2.32
CA TYR A 269 -14.60 2.02 -2.27
C TYR A 269 -13.08 2.09 -2.19
N THR A 270 -12.53 3.20 -2.66
CA THR A 270 -11.11 3.51 -2.64
C THR A 270 -10.85 4.64 -1.65
N VAL A 271 -9.86 4.46 -0.78
CA VAL A 271 -9.26 5.51 0.05
C VAL A 271 -7.98 5.96 -0.64
N THR A 272 -7.74 7.27 -0.69
CA THR A 272 -6.58 7.88 -1.32
C THR A 272 -6.01 8.94 -0.40
N ASP A 273 -4.72 8.86 -0.08
CA ASP A 273 -4.03 9.93 0.65
C ASP A 273 -3.55 11.06 -0.26
N ASP A 274 -3.05 12.14 0.34
CA ASP A 274 -2.50 13.29 -0.38
C ASP A 274 -1.19 13.00 -1.14
N LEU A 275 -0.57 11.84 -0.92
CA LEU A 275 0.62 11.36 -1.63
C LEU A 275 0.27 10.45 -2.82
N GLY A 276 -1.03 10.17 -3.03
CA GLY A 276 -1.55 9.40 -4.13
C GLY A 276 -1.48 7.89 -3.91
N GLN A 277 -1.18 7.43 -2.69
CA GLN A 277 -1.34 6.03 -2.33
C GLN A 277 -2.83 5.68 -2.32
N VAL A 278 -3.16 4.44 -2.67
CA VAL A 278 -4.55 3.97 -2.72
C VAL A 278 -4.70 2.61 -2.06
N THR A 279 -5.83 2.43 -1.37
CA THR A 279 -6.26 1.15 -0.81
C THR A 279 -7.77 1.02 -0.95
N THR A 280 -8.31 -0.19 -0.88
CA THR A 280 -9.73 -0.46 -1.16
C THR A 280 -10.40 -1.23 -0.04
N GLY A 281 -11.64 -0.85 0.29
CA GLY A 281 -12.51 -1.56 1.23
C GLY A 281 -13.80 -2.04 0.56
N GLU A 282 -14.49 -3.00 1.18
CA GLU A 282 -15.79 -3.49 0.73
C GLU A 282 -16.86 -3.21 1.79
N MET A 283 -17.94 -2.56 1.38
CA MET A 283 -19.15 -2.41 2.19
C MET A 283 -20.18 -3.43 1.75
N VAL A 284 -20.76 -4.13 2.72
CA VAL A 284 -21.90 -5.03 2.52
C VAL A 284 -23.14 -4.40 3.13
N VAL A 285 -24.24 -4.47 2.40
CA VAL A 285 -25.57 -4.02 2.85
C VAL A 285 -26.48 -5.23 2.92
N ASP A 286 -26.91 -5.57 4.14
CA ASP A 286 -27.98 -6.53 4.39
C ASP A 286 -29.34 -5.85 4.20
N ILE A 287 -30.11 -6.31 3.22
CA ILE A 287 -31.42 -5.77 2.86
C ILE A 287 -32.51 -6.71 3.38
N GLY A 288 -33.18 -6.25 4.43
CA GLY A 288 -34.35 -6.87 5.03
C GLY A 288 -35.58 -6.82 4.12
N ALA A 289 -36.62 -7.56 4.51
CA ALA A 289 -37.92 -7.46 3.87
C ALA A 289 -38.44 -6.00 3.94
N PRO A 290 -39.31 -5.57 3.01
CA PRO A 290 -39.98 -4.28 3.10
C PRO A 290 -40.61 -4.11 4.49
N ASP A 291 -40.56 -2.91 5.05
CA ASP A 291 -41.28 -2.61 6.29
C ASP A 291 -42.78 -2.74 6.00
N ASP A 292 -43.35 -3.89 6.33
CA ASP A 292 -44.78 -4.13 6.27
C ASP A 292 -45.43 -3.32 7.41
N PHE A 293 -45.45 -2.00 7.27
CA PHE A 293 -46.29 -1.12 8.08
C PHE A 293 -47.76 -1.35 7.68
N TYR A 294 -48.28 -2.52 7.99
CA TYR A 294 -49.67 -2.65 8.37
C TYR A 294 -49.80 -1.98 9.73
N GLY A 295 -49.94 -0.65 9.72
CA GLY A 295 -50.38 0.08 10.89
C GLY A 295 -51.60 -0.66 11.44
N ALA A 296 -51.46 -1.24 12.64
CA ALA A 296 -52.59 -1.81 13.33
C ALA A 296 -53.66 -0.72 13.34
N ILE A 297 -54.84 -1.01 12.80
CA ILE A 297 -55.98 -0.11 12.93
C ILE A 297 -56.32 -0.15 14.43
N GLU A 298 -55.70 0.73 15.22
CA GLU A 298 -55.84 0.72 16.69
C GLU A 298 -57.25 1.13 17.13
N ASP A 299 -58.04 1.74 16.24
CA ASP A 299 -59.43 2.06 16.54
C ASP A 299 -60.29 2.10 15.27
N ILE A 300 -61.26 1.18 15.20
CA ILE A 300 -62.41 1.36 14.30
C ILE A 300 -63.43 2.14 15.13
N VAL A 301 -63.46 3.46 14.97
CA VAL A 301 -64.51 4.30 15.55
C VAL A 301 -65.82 4.02 14.79
N LEU A 302 -66.69 3.23 15.41
CA LEU A 302 -68.07 3.05 14.95
C LEU A 302 -68.90 4.27 15.37
N ASP A 303 -69.68 4.83 14.45
CA ASP A 303 -70.62 5.91 14.76
C ASP A 303 -71.66 5.45 15.81
N ASP A 304 -72.14 6.38 16.63
CA ASP A 304 -73.08 6.14 17.72
C ASP A 304 -74.40 5.57 17.16
N GLY A 305 -74.48 4.24 17.12
CA GLY A 305 -75.62 3.49 16.57
C GLY A 305 -75.26 2.21 15.83
N LEU A 306 -73.99 1.96 15.51
CA LEU A 306 -73.58 0.72 14.85
C LEU A 306 -73.23 -0.38 15.87
N SER A 307 -74.16 -1.30 16.13
CA SER A 307 -73.88 -2.51 16.90
C SER A 307 -73.56 -3.68 15.97
N VAL A 308 -72.34 -4.20 16.03
CA VAL A 308 -71.97 -5.47 15.37
C VAL A 308 -72.31 -6.61 16.34
N SER A 309 -73.31 -7.42 16.00
CA SER A 309 -73.78 -8.56 16.82
C SER A 309 -73.39 -9.90 16.20
N GLN A 310 -72.19 -10.04 15.65
CA GLN A 310 -71.76 -11.29 15.00
C GLN A 310 -70.34 -11.68 15.43
N THR A 311 -70.16 -12.97 15.71
CA THR A 311 -68.84 -13.59 15.84
C THR A 311 -68.41 -14.11 14.46
N GLY A 312 -67.29 -13.59 13.94
CA GLY A 312 -66.72 -13.99 12.66
C GLY A 312 -65.84 -12.90 12.02
N ASN A 313 -65.20 -13.21 10.89
CA ASN A 313 -64.43 -12.25 10.11
C ASN A 313 -65.37 -11.26 9.42
N ILE A 314 -65.08 -9.97 9.58
CA ILE A 314 -65.79 -8.88 8.90
C ILE A 314 -64.91 -8.42 7.73
N THR A 315 -65.47 -8.43 6.52
CA THR A 315 -64.79 -7.86 5.35
C THR A 315 -65.40 -6.49 5.05
N LEU A 316 -64.55 -5.47 5.08
CA LEU A 316 -64.89 -4.11 4.67
C LEU A 316 -64.62 -3.95 3.16
N SER A 317 -65.53 -3.33 2.42
CA SER A 317 -65.26 -2.98 1.02
C SER A 317 -64.23 -1.86 0.93
N ALA A 318 -63.47 -1.83 -0.18
CA ALA A 318 -62.40 -0.84 -0.42
C ALA A 318 -62.88 0.63 -0.42
N ASP A 319 -64.19 0.88 -0.53
CA ASP A 319 -64.79 2.22 -0.45
C ASP A 319 -65.21 2.64 0.97
N GLY A 320 -65.00 1.78 1.98
CA GLY A 320 -65.31 2.03 3.39
C GLY A 320 -66.80 2.18 3.71
N LYS A 321 -67.70 1.93 2.76
CA LYS A 321 -69.15 2.21 2.91
C LYS A 321 -70.01 0.96 3.06
N THR A 322 -69.46 -0.22 2.79
CA THR A 322 -70.25 -1.46 2.76
C THR A 322 -69.62 -2.51 3.67
N ILE A 323 -70.41 -3.00 4.63
CA ILE A 323 -70.07 -4.16 5.44
C ILE A 323 -70.85 -5.34 4.88
N SER A 324 -70.16 -6.38 4.40
CA SER A 324 -70.81 -7.63 4.00
C SER A 324 -70.40 -8.75 4.95
N SER A 325 -71.37 -9.45 5.52
CA SER A 325 -71.12 -10.70 6.22
C SER A 325 -71.27 -11.88 5.26
N GLY A 326 -70.23 -12.71 5.16
CA GLY A 326 -70.34 -14.01 4.52
C GLY A 326 -71.09 -14.96 5.45
N ALA A 327 -72.38 -15.21 5.19
CA ALA A 327 -73.09 -16.25 5.90
C ALA A 327 -72.52 -17.62 5.49
N ASN A 328 -71.74 -18.25 6.37
CA ASN A 328 -71.47 -19.68 6.27
C ASN A 328 -72.80 -20.42 6.53
N SER A 329 -73.50 -20.80 5.47
CA SER A 329 -74.62 -21.73 5.56
C SER A 329 -74.07 -23.13 5.82
N TRP A 330 -74.16 -23.59 7.06
CA TRP A 330 -74.11 -25.02 7.36
C TRP A 330 -75.54 -25.56 7.29
N PHE A 331 -75.87 -26.24 6.19
CA PHE A 331 -76.62 -27.51 6.10
C PHE A 331 -76.54 -28.03 4.67
#